data_AF-A0A182ZZK7-F1
#
_entry.id   AF-A0A182ZZK7-F1
#
_cell.length_a   1.000
_cell.length_b   1.000
_cell.length_c   1.000
_cell.angle_alpha   90.00
_cell.angle_beta   90.00
_cell.angle_gamma   90.00
#
_symmetry.space_group_name_H-M   'P 1'
#
loop_
_entity.id
_entity.type
_entity.pdbx_description
1 polymer ?
#
loop_
_entity_poly.entity_id
_entity_poly.type
_entity_poly.pdbx_seq_one_letter_code
_entity_poly.pdbx_strand_id
1 'polypeptide(L)'
;MSRTVEMCPRDSQEPVQQRKLPPRSQCPFVVNLPEAEATTAQARLNHDLQLLRSHTLFDGDEVKPAASIRAKAAFRLGKPRQENSPRPLKVVLRAESEAKATLQQTHKLKGAPVRFLRDLA
;
A
#
# COMPACT_ATOMS: atom_id res chain seq x y z
N MET A 1 2.05 9.08 -63.98
CA MET A 1 1.75 8.31 -62.75
C MET A 1 2.84 8.60 -61.73
N SER A 2 2.59 9.47 -60.74
CA SER A 2 3.51 9.67 -59.62
C SER A 2 2.67 9.86 -58.36
N ARG A 3 2.61 8.82 -57.51
CA ARG A 3 1.95 8.88 -56.20
C ARG A 3 2.95 9.44 -55.20
N THR A 4 2.66 10.61 -54.64
CA THR A 4 3.35 11.12 -53.45
C THR A 4 2.87 10.30 -52.26
N VAL A 5 3.79 9.58 -51.60
CA VAL A 5 3.46 8.82 -50.38
C VAL A 5 3.64 9.76 -49.20
N GLU A 6 2.54 10.09 -48.56
CA GLU A 6 2.49 10.81 -47.29
C GLU A 6 3.20 9.97 -46.22
N MET A 7 4.34 10.44 -45.73
CA MET A 7 4.96 9.90 -44.53
C MET A 7 4.32 10.57 -43.32
N CYS A 8 3.38 9.89 -42.69
CA CYS A 8 2.94 10.27 -41.34
C CYS A 8 4.17 10.27 -40.41
N PRO A 9 4.38 11.30 -39.58
CA PRO A 9 5.44 11.29 -38.59
C PRO A 9 5.17 10.14 -37.62
N ARG A 10 6.14 9.23 -37.48
CA ARG A 10 6.11 8.17 -36.46
C ARG A 10 5.90 8.85 -35.12
N ASP A 11 4.83 8.45 -34.44
CA ASP A 11 4.59 8.70 -33.03
C ASP A 11 5.91 8.76 -32.28
N SER A 12 6.21 9.92 -31.71
CA SER A 12 7.18 10.06 -30.64
C SER A 12 6.68 9.21 -29.49
N GLN A 13 7.04 7.92 -29.53
CA GLN A 13 6.81 7.01 -28.45
C GLN A 13 7.75 7.44 -27.32
N GLU A 14 7.25 8.36 -26.49
CA GLU A 14 7.81 8.69 -25.18
C GLU A 14 8.18 7.36 -24.51
N PRO A 15 9.42 7.19 -24.01
CA PRO A 15 9.82 5.94 -23.39
C PRO A 15 8.87 5.69 -22.22
N VAL A 16 8.11 4.59 -22.31
CA VAL A 16 7.29 4.09 -21.22
C VAL A 16 8.24 3.93 -20.04
N GLN A 17 8.25 4.90 -19.13
CA GLN A 17 9.02 4.81 -17.91
C GLN A 17 8.51 3.55 -17.21
N GLN A 18 9.29 2.46 -17.28
CA GLN A 18 9.06 1.28 -16.48
C GLN A 18 9.06 1.77 -15.03
N ARG A 19 7.87 1.99 -14.49
CA ARG A 19 7.71 2.37 -13.09
C ARG A 19 8.28 1.21 -12.30
N LYS A 20 9.52 1.36 -11.81
CA LYS A 20 10.15 0.37 -10.94
C LYS A 20 9.18 0.11 -9.80
N LEU A 21 8.59 -1.08 -9.80
CA LEU A 21 7.71 -1.48 -8.73
C LEU A 21 8.55 -1.49 -7.44
N PRO A 22 8.01 -0.98 -6.33
CA PRO A 22 8.70 -1.06 -5.05
C PRO A 22 9.07 -2.53 -4.78
N PRO A 23 10.28 -2.82 -4.29
CA PRO A 23 10.64 -4.13 -3.80
C PRO A 23 9.58 -4.66 -2.82
N ARG A 24 9.28 -5.96 -2.90
CA ARG A 24 8.30 -6.61 -1.99
C ARG A 24 8.70 -6.47 -0.52
N SER A 25 9.99 -6.39 -0.23
CA SER A 25 10.53 -6.10 1.11
C SER A 25 10.05 -4.74 1.68
N GLN A 26 9.61 -3.80 0.84
CA GLN A 26 9.03 -2.52 1.23
C GLN A 26 7.51 -2.57 1.44
N CYS A 27 6.89 -3.73 1.21
CA CYS A 27 5.45 -3.84 1.05
C CYS A 27 4.80 -4.83 2.04
N PRO A 28 4.74 -4.53 3.36
CA PRO A 28 4.07 -5.39 4.31
C PRO A 28 2.56 -5.55 4.01
N PHE A 29 2.02 -6.70 4.42
CA PHE A 29 0.58 -6.94 4.43
C PHE A 29 0.00 -6.67 5.82
N VAL A 30 -1.21 -6.13 5.84
CA VAL A 30 -2.04 -6.05 7.03
C VAL A 30 -3.24 -6.97 6.84
N VAL A 31 -3.41 -7.91 7.76
CA VAL A 31 -4.53 -8.85 7.77
C VAL A 31 -5.49 -8.55 8.92
N ASN A 32 -6.75 -8.97 8.77
CA ASN A 32 -7.85 -8.76 9.72
C ASN A 32 -8.19 -7.30 10.01
N LEU A 33 -7.74 -6.35 9.17
CA LEU A 33 -8.17 -4.96 9.25
C LEU A 33 -9.59 -4.84 8.68
N PRO A 34 -10.58 -4.34 9.43
CA PRO A 34 -11.95 -4.16 8.93
C PRO A 34 -11.98 -3.41 7.59
N GLU A 35 -12.82 -3.85 6.65
CA GLU A 35 -12.99 -3.14 5.38
C GLU A 35 -13.90 -1.94 5.55
N ALA A 36 -13.52 -0.81 4.94
CA ALA A 36 -14.37 0.37 4.89
C ALA A 36 -15.54 0.17 3.92
N GLU A 37 -16.76 0.53 4.35
CA GLU A 37 -17.98 0.50 3.53
C GLU A 37 -18.11 1.69 2.56
N ALA A 38 -17.14 2.60 2.56
CA ALA A 38 -17.20 3.83 1.77
C ALA A 38 -17.30 3.55 0.25
N THR A 39 -18.08 4.37 -0.44
CA THR A 39 -18.40 4.19 -1.87
C THR A 39 -17.21 4.45 -2.80
N THR A 40 -16.30 5.38 -2.42
CA THR A 40 -15.14 5.74 -3.25
C THR A 40 -13.87 4.99 -2.83
N ALA A 41 -12.96 4.75 -3.77
CA ALA A 41 -11.68 4.11 -3.48
C ALA A 41 -10.81 4.96 -2.52
N GLN A 42 -10.82 6.28 -2.69
CA GLN A 42 -10.04 7.21 -1.85
C GLN A 42 -10.56 7.25 -0.41
N ALA A 43 -11.89 7.29 -0.21
CA ALA A 43 -12.47 7.30 1.12
C ALA A 43 -12.18 5.99 1.87
N ARG A 44 -12.26 4.84 1.17
CA ARG A 44 -11.88 3.54 1.74
C ARG A 44 -10.42 3.49 2.16
N LEU A 45 -9.52 3.98 1.30
CA LEU A 45 -8.09 4.05 1.61
C LEU A 45 -7.81 4.97 2.82
N ASN A 46 -8.43 6.15 2.86
CA ASN A 46 -8.25 7.08 3.97
C ASN A 46 -8.73 6.46 5.29
N HIS A 47 -9.87 5.75 5.26
CA HIS A 47 -10.39 5.03 6.42
C HIS A 47 -9.45 3.90 6.87
N ASP A 48 -8.98 3.07 5.93
CA ASP A 48 -8.00 2.01 6.21
C ASP A 48 -6.71 2.56 6.85
N LEU A 49 -6.19 3.68 6.34
CA LEU A 49 -5.02 4.35 6.90
C LEU A 49 -5.29 4.95 8.29
N GLN A 50 -6.50 5.47 8.54
CA GLN A 50 -6.88 5.94 9.88
C GLN A 50 -6.98 4.80 10.89
N LEU A 51 -7.56 3.66 10.52
CA LEU A 51 -7.60 2.47 11.37
C LEU A 51 -6.20 1.93 11.66
N LEU A 52 -5.31 1.93 10.68
CA LEU A 52 -3.91 1.58 10.93
C LEU A 52 -3.27 2.52 11.95
N ARG A 53 -3.59 3.82 11.85
CA ARG A 53 -3.12 4.82 12.81
C ARG A 53 -3.65 4.63 14.22
N SER A 54 -4.86 4.09 14.39
CA SER A 54 -5.41 3.81 15.73
C SER A 54 -4.93 2.49 16.32
N HIS A 55 -4.70 1.46 15.50
CA HIS A 55 -4.33 0.12 15.96
C HIS A 55 -2.84 -0.07 16.27
N THR A 56 -1.99 0.76 15.70
CA THR A 56 -0.58 0.82 16.10
C THR A 56 -0.43 2.02 17.03
N LEU A 57 0.44 1.91 18.03
CA LEU A 57 0.82 3.00 18.94
C LEU A 57 1.41 4.18 18.15
N PHE A 58 0.59 4.92 17.42
CA PHE A 58 0.84 6.28 16.96
C PHE A 58 0.30 7.22 18.03
N ASP A 59 0.77 7.04 19.27
CA ASP A 59 0.35 7.93 20.34
C ASP A 59 1.07 9.26 20.19
N GLY A 60 0.29 10.33 20.31
CA GLY A 60 0.68 11.69 19.97
C GLY A 60 1.46 12.40 21.06
N ASP A 61 2.21 11.70 21.91
CA ASP A 61 2.93 12.35 23.01
C ASP A 61 4.38 11.88 23.23
N GLU A 62 5.26 12.88 23.21
CA GLU A 62 6.67 12.97 23.63
C GLU A 62 7.69 11.83 23.46
N VAL A 63 7.55 11.00 22.44
CA VAL A 63 8.73 10.48 21.74
C VAL A 63 8.50 10.77 20.28
N LYS A 64 9.29 11.69 19.70
CA LYS A 64 9.35 11.97 18.25
C LYS A 64 8.95 10.68 17.51
N PRO A 65 7.77 10.58 16.86
CA PRO A 65 7.34 9.31 16.30
C PRO A 65 8.26 9.07 15.12
N ALA A 66 9.39 8.39 15.36
CA ALA A 66 10.43 8.10 14.40
C ALA A 66 9.91 7.22 13.25
N ALA A 67 8.65 6.81 13.32
CA ALA A 67 7.94 6.08 12.29
C ALA A 67 6.47 6.52 12.19
N SER A 68 6.20 7.81 11.95
CA SER A 68 4.96 8.11 11.19
C SER A 68 5.06 7.38 9.85
N ILE A 69 4.38 6.24 9.73
CA ILE A 69 4.47 5.39 8.54
C ILE A 69 3.91 6.19 7.36
N ARG A 70 4.80 6.78 6.58
CA ARG A 70 4.45 7.52 5.36
C ARG A 70 4.27 6.51 4.23
N ALA A 71 3.16 5.79 4.27
CA ALA A 71 2.76 4.92 3.18
C ALA A 71 2.72 5.71 1.87
N LYS A 72 3.45 5.23 0.85
CA LYS A 72 3.43 5.77 -0.51
C LYS A 72 2.12 5.39 -1.20
N ALA A 73 1.63 4.20 -0.92
CA ALA A 73 0.36 3.69 -1.39
C ALA A 73 -0.16 2.62 -0.44
N ALA A 74 -1.46 2.38 -0.47
CA ALA A 74 -2.07 1.20 0.14
C ALA A 74 -3.17 0.70 -0.79
N PHE A 75 -3.47 -0.60 -0.79
CA PHE A 75 -4.58 -1.15 -1.54
C PHE A 75 -4.96 -2.54 -1.05
N ARG A 76 -6.25 -2.86 -1.08
CA ARG A 76 -6.77 -4.18 -0.71
C ARG A 76 -6.44 -5.19 -1.80
N LEU A 77 -6.00 -6.38 -1.40
CA LEU A 77 -5.67 -7.48 -2.29
C LEU A 77 -6.85 -8.41 -2.50
N GLY A 78 -7.01 -8.85 -3.74
CA GLY A 78 -8.05 -9.80 -4.13
C GLY A 78 -9.42 -9.16 -4.38
N LYS A 79 -10.33 -10.01 -4.86
CA LYS A 79 -11.72 -9.64 -5.11
C LYS A 79 -12.48 -9.55 -3.77
N PRO A 80 -13.47 -8.64 -3.64
CA PRO A 80 -14.36 -8.62 -2.49
C PRO A 80 -14.89 -10.04 -2.24
N ARG A 81 -14.64 -10.59 -1.04
CA ARG A 81 -15.15 -11.90 -0.67
C ARG A 81 -16.56 -11.74 -0.11
N GLN A 82 -17.45 -12.67 -0.44
CA GLN A 82 -18.78 -12.77 0.16
C GLN A 82 -18.70 -13.33 1.60
N GLU A 83 -17.60 -14.00 1.91
CA GLU A 83 -17.23 -14.49 3.23
C GLU A 83 -16.73 -13.32 4.09
N ASN A 84 -17.24 -13.18 5.33
CA ASN A 84 -17.02 -12.05 6.25
C ASN A 84 -15.55 -11.76 6.65
N SER A 85 -14.57 -12.36 5.98
CA SER A 85 -13.15 -12.11 6.21
C SER A 85 -12.70 -10.84 5.45
N PRO A 86 -12.15 -9.83 6.14
CA PRO A 86 -11.60 -8.66 5.47
C PRO A 86 -10.44 -9.02 4.54
N ARG A 87 -10.39 -8.41 3.36
CA ARG A 87 -9.26 -8.58 2.43
C ARG A 87 -7.96 -8.06 3.03
N PRO A 88 -6.81 -8.72 2.78
CA PRO A 88 -5.52 -8.18 3.18
C PRO A 88 -5.28 -6.81 2.54
N LEU A 89 -4.73 -5.88 3.31
CA LEU A 89 -4.28 -4.58 2.82
C LEU A 89 -2.78 -4.65 2.54
N LYS A 90 -2.37 -4.38 1.30
CA LYS A 90 -0.95 -4.17 0.97
C LYS A 90 -0.60 -2.72 1.20
N VAL A 91 0.43 -2.47 2.01
CA VAL A 91 0.93 -1.12 2.29
C VAL A 91 2.30 -0.98 1.67
N VAL A 92 2.51 0.02 0.82
CA VAL A 92 3.80 0.32 0.19
C VAL A 92 4.48 1.42 0.98
N LEU A 93 5.66 1.15 1.52
CA LEU A 93 6.45 2.13 2.27
C LEU A 93 7.52 2.78 1.40
N ARG A 94 8.15 3.84 1.91
CA ARG A 94 9.19 4.56 1.14
C ARG A 94 10.49 3.78 1.10
N ALA A 95 10.78 3.04 2.16
CA ALA A 95 12.02 2.30 2.32
C ALA A 95 11.79 0.94 2.99
N GLU A 96 12.70 0.02 2.73
CA GLU A 96 12.68 -1.31 3.35
C GLU A 96 12.95 -1.23 4.87
N SER A 97 13.77 -0.26 5.30
CA SER A 97 14.01 0.01 6.72
C SER A 97 12.73 0.38 7.47
N GLU A 98 11.84 1.17 6.85
CA GLU A 98 10.53 1.51 7.41
C GLU A 98 9.63 0.27 7.52
N ALA A 99 9.67 -0.63 6.53
CA ALA A 99 8.93 -1.89 6.57
C ALA A 99 9.43 -2.81 7.67
N LYS A 100 10.75 -2.95 7.82
CA LYS A 100 11.36 -3.70 8.91
C LYS A 100 10.99 -3.12 10.27
N ALA A 101 11.09 -1.80 10.44
CA ALA A 101 10.72 -1.11 11.68
C ALA A 101 9.23 -1.32 12.01
N THR A 102 8.34 -1.21 11.02
CA THR A 102 6.89 -1.47 11.19
C THR A 102 6.64 -2.90 11.66
N LEU A 103 7.25 -3.89 11.01
CA LEU A 103 7.12 -5.31 11.38
C LEU A 103 7.71 -5.60 12.77
N GLN A 104 8.83 -4.95 13.12
CA GLN A 104 9.44 -5.01 14.44
C GLN A 104 8.64 -4.26 15.50
N GLN A 105 7.86 -3.23 15.19
CA GLN A 105 7.03 -2.59 16.20
C GLN A 105 5.78 -3.42 16.47
N THR A 106 5.22 -3.99 15.40
CA THR A 106 3.96 -4.72 15.42
C THR A 106 4.07 -6.15 15.96
N HIS A 107 5.27 -6.74 16.05
CA HIS A 107 5.45 -8.03 16.77
C HIS A 107 5.03 -7.96 18.25
N LYS A 108 5.01 -6.74 18.82
CA LYS A 108 4.60 -6.48 20.21
C LYS A 108 3.08 -6.39 20.37
N LEU A 109 2.32 -6.34 19.27
CA LEU A 109 0.85 -6.36 19.27
C LEU A 109 0.32 -7.78 19.52
N LYS A 110 0.83 -8.46 20.57
CA LYS A 110 0.32 -9.76 21.01
C LYS A 110 -1.13 -9.58 21.48
N GLY A 111 -2.06 -10.31 20.87
CA GLY A 111 -3.48 -10.26 21.20
C GLY A 111 -4.31 -9.26 20.38
N ALA A 112 -3.69 -8.44 19.53
CA ALA A 112 -4.43 -7.57 18.63
C ALA A 112 -5.05 -8.38 17.48
N PRO A 113 -6.30 -8.06 17.07
CA PRO A 113 -6.95 -8.74 15.94
C PRO A 113 -6.21 -8.48 14.62
N VAL A 114 -5.65 -7.26 14.46
CA VAL A 114 -4.91 -6.82 13.27
C VAL A 114 -3.44 -7.25 13.35
N ARG A 115 -2.92 -7.85 12.27
CA ARG A 115 -1.54 -8.33 12.21
C ARG A 115 -0.82 -7.84 10.96
N PHE A 116 0.48 -7.55 11.12
CA PHE A 116 1.37 -7.22 10.01
C PHE A 116 2.21 -8.42 9.61
N LEU A 117 2.29 -8.69 8.31
CA LEU A 117 3.03 -9.81 7.73
C LEU A 117 4.02 -9.32 6.67
N ARG A 118 5.11 -10.07 6.50
CA ARG A 118 6.07 -9.84 5.41
C ARG A 118 5.48 -10.34 4.09
N ASP A 119 5.76 -9.61 3.01
CA ASP A 119 5.57 -10.10 1.65
C ASP A 119 6.79 -10.95 1.27
N LEU A 120 6.68 -12.26 1.56
CA LEU A 120 7.70 -13.26 1.24
C LEU A 120 7.58 -13.60 -0.25
N ALA A 121 8.65 -13.37 -1.01
CA ALA A 121 8.80 -13.85 -2.38
C ALA A 121 9.46 -15.22 -2.38
#